data_AF-A0A959NMU2-F1
#
_entry.id   AF-A0A959NMU2-F1
#
_cell.length_a   1.000
_cell.length_b   1.000
_cell.length_c   1.000
_cell.angle_alpha   90.00
_cell.angle_beta   90.00
_cell.angle_gamma   90.00
#
_symmetry.space_group_name_H-M   'P 1'
#
loop_
_entity.id
_entity.type
_entity.pdbx_description
1 polymer ?
#
loop_
_entity_poly.entity_id
_entity_poly.type
_entity_poly.pdbx_seq_one_letter_code
_entity_poly.pdbx_strand_id
1 'polypeptide(L)'
;MMKIIRLVAFIVLFLLNTNVSGTNIDSLRSEINISISNKKIDLLNEIAEHYLKSNIDSAIFYSQKALLLSSSIQYIDGRLYSLNKLAFAYYIKNNEEKTREYAKEALELSREMDNNLGKAQACNILGLIEWKIGAYPKAVDYYLKALDFATLAENKVEIAKSNNYLGLVYWKTGNYPKS
;
A
#
# COMPACT_ATOMS: atom_id res chain seq x y z
N MET A 1 -8.19 -50.49 23.86
CA MET A 1 -7.16 -49.41 23.86
C MET A 1 -6.77 -48.90 22.46
N MET A 2 -7.38 -49.36 21.36
CA MET A 2 -6.96 -49.03 19.98
C MET A 2 -7.90 -48.09 19.20
N LYS A 3 -9.07 -47.73 19.77
CA LYS A 3 -10.04 -46.79 19.14
C LYS A 3 -9.77 -45.31 19.46
N ILE A 4 -9.06 -45.02 20.56
CA ILE A 4 -8.72 -43.64 20.98
C ILE A 4 -7.58 -43.07 20.11
N ILE A 5 -6.66 -43.92 19.63
CA ILE A 5 -5.51 -43.50 18.81
C ILE A 5 -5.94 -42.99 17.42
N ARG A 6 -7.01 -43.54 16.83
CA ARG A 6 -7.53 -43.06 15.53
C ARG A 6 -8.26 -41.72 15.60
N LEU A 7 -8.85 -41.38 16.75
CA LEU A 7 -9.54 -40.10 16.94
C LEU A 7 -8.53 -38.95 17.14
N VAL A 8 -7.41 -39.22 17.82
CA VAL A 8 -6.32 -38.25 17.99
C VAL A 8 -5.61 -37.98 16.65
N ALA A 9 -5.44 -38.99 15.79
CA ALA A 9 -4.85 -38.80 14.46
C ALA A 9 -5.70 -37.90 13.53
N PHE A 10 -7.02 -37.89 13.69
CA PHE A 10 -7.93 -37.05 12.88
C PHE A 10 -7.94 -35.58 13.35
N ILE A 11 -7.76 -35.35 14.65
CA ILE A 11 -7.70 -33.99 15.22
C ILE A 11 -6.34 -33.33 14.93
N VAL A 12 -5.26 -34.12 14.89
CA VAL A 12 -3.93 -33.60 14.52
C VAL A 12 -3.85 -33.28 13.02
N LEU A 13 -4.58 -33.98 12.14
CA LEU A 13 -4.65 -33.63 10.71
C LEU A 13 -5.51 -32.38 10.43
N PHE A 14 -6.45 -32.03 11.32
CA PHE A 14 -7.28 -30.82 11.15
C PHE A 14 -6.53 -29.53 11.51
N LEU A 15 -5.46 -29.63 12.32
CA LEU A 15 -4.60 -28.50 12.67
C LEU A 15 -3.52 -28.17 11.63
N LEU A 16 -3.38 -28.97 10.57
CA LEU A 16 -2.44 -28.71 9.48
C LEU A 16 -3.09 -28.04 8.26
N ASN A 17 -4.39 -27.73 8.31
CA ASN A 17 -5.14 -27.29 7.13
C ASN A 17 -5.93 -25.98 7.31
N THR A 18 -5.38 -25.02 8.06
CA THR A 18 -5.80 -23.62 7.95
C THR A 18 -4.67 -22.78 7.35
N ASN A 19 -4.30 -23.11 6.11
CA ASN A 19 -3.87 -22.08 5.17
C ASN A 19 -5.11 -21.28 4.76
N VAL A 20 -5.57 -20.41 5.65
CA VAL A 20 -6.54 -19.36 5.30
C VAL A 20 -5.73 -18.10 5.05
N SER A 21 -5.52 -17.84 3.77
CA SER A 21 -5.06 -16.57 3.21
C SER A 21 -6.06 -15.46 3.53
N GLY A 22 -6.02 -14.98 4.76
CA GLY A 22 -6.83 -13.89 5.29
C GLY A 22 -6.34 -13.55 6.68
N THR A 23 -5.35 -12.68 6.78
CA THR A 23 -4.87 -12.13 8.05
C THR A 23 -6.03 -11.43 8.77
N ASN A 24 -6.53 -12.02 9.86
CA ASN A 24 -7.61 -11.44 10.67
C ASN A 24 -7.08 -10.22 11.43
N ILE A 25 -7.76 -9.08 11.32
CA ILE A 25 -7.38 -7.84 12.01
C ILE A 25 -7.27 -8.00 13.52
N ASP A 26 -8.08 -8.86 14.13
CA ASP A 26 -8.02 -9.11 15.58
C ASP A 26 -6.77 -9.94 15.95
N SER A 27 -6.32 -10.83 15.06
CA SER A 27 -5.04 -11.52 15.19
C SER A 27 -3.87 -10.53 15.10
N LEU A 28 -3.93 -9.63 14.11
CA LEU A 28 -2.92 -8.59 13.93
C LEU A 28 -2.84 -7.69 15.17
N ARG A 29 -3.98 -7.32 15.76
CA ARG A 29 -4.01 -6.49 16.97
C ARG A 29 -3.44 -7.18 18.21
N SER A 30 -3.72 -8.47 18.37
CA SER A 30 -3.22 -9.27 19.50
C SER A 30 -1.68 -9.33 19.50
N GLU A 31 -1.04 -9.34 18.33
CA GLU A 31 0.42 -9.41 18.18
C GLU A 31 1.16 -8.07 18.42
N ILE A 32 0.47 -6.94 18.61
CA ILE A 32 1.10 -5.60 18.72
C ILE A 32 1.95 -5.41 20.01
N ASN A 33 1.91 -6.35 20.95
CA ASN A 33 2.64 -6.30 22.23
C ASN A 33 4.13 -6.67 22.14
N ILE A 34 4.81 -6.32 21.05
CA ILE A 34 6.25 -6.50 20.87
C ILE A 34 6.98 -5.18 21.21
N SER A 35 8.23 -5.31 21.66
CA SER A 35 9.23 -4.22 21.69
C SER A 35 9.26 -3.48 20.35
N ILE A 36 9.68 -2.21 20.35
CA ILE A 36 9.82 -1.43 19.11
C ILE A 36 10.72 -2.22 18.16
N SER A 37 10.12 -2.71 17.07
CA SER A 37 10.74 -3.63 16.12
C SER A 37 10.13 -3.42 14.74
N ASN A 38 10.86 -3.80 13.70
CA ASN A 38 10.39 -3.75 12.32
C ASN A 38 9.05 -4.48 12.16
N LYS A 39 8.91 -5.67 12.77
CA LYS A 39 7.66 -6.45 12.75
C LYS A 39 6.45 -5.66 13.28
N LYS A 40 6.63 -4.86 14.33
CA LYS A 40 5.55 -4.01 14.88
C LYS A 40 5.13 -2.92 13.89
N ILE A 41 6.08 -2.35 13.17
CA ILE A 41 5.83 -1.31 12.17
C ILE A 41 5.11 -1.92 10.96
N ASP A 42 5.58 -3.08 10.48
CA ASP A 42 4.94 -3.81 9.38
C ASP A 42 3.48 -4.13 9.72
N LEU A 43 3.24 -4.61 10.94
CA LEU A 43 1.90 -4.90 11.46
C LEU A 43 0.98 -3.68 11.51
N LEU A 44 1.49 -2.52 11.94
CA LEU A 44 0.74 -1.27 11.93
C LEU A 44 0.38 -0.85 10.50
N ASN A 45 1.31 -1.03 9.57
CA ASN A 45 1.14 -0.74 8.16
C ASN A 45 0.11 -1.66 7.49
N GLU A 46 0.11 -2.96 7.81
CA GLU A 46 -0.90 -3.92 7.36
C GLU A 46 -2.29 -3.57 7.89
N ILE A 47 -2.40 -3.22 9.17
CA ILE A 47 -3.66 -2.76 9.77
C ILE A 47 -4.17 -1.50 9.08
N ALA A 48 -3.27 -0.54 8.81
CA ALA A 48 -3.63 0.67 8.10
C ALA A 48 -4.18 0.36 6.70
N GLU A 49 -3.54 -0.55 5.97
CA GLU A 49 -3.98 -0.99 4.66
C GLU A 49 -5.36 -1.64 4.67
N HIS A 50 -5.63 -2.50 5.65
CA HIS A 50 -6.96 -3.09 5.82
C HIS A 50 -8.02 -1.99 6.02
N TYR A 51 -7.68 -0.93 6.75
CA TYR A 51 -8.58 0.19 6.99
C TYR A 51 -8.80 1.14 5.80
N LEU A 52 -7.93 1.12 4.77
CA LEU A 52 -8.08 2.00 3.60
C LEU A 52 -9.42 1.84 2.86
N LYS A 53 -10.09 0.69 3.00
CA LYS A 53 -11.39 0.44 2.36
C LYS A 53 -12.60 0.64 3.27
N SER A 54 -12.40 0.71 4.59
CA SER A 54 -13.48 0.64 5.58
C SER A 54 -13.52 1.85 6.51
N ASN A 55 -12.37 2.40 6.92
CA ASN A 55 -12.29 3.54 7.82
C ASN A 55 -10.98 4.31 7.58
N ILE A 56 -11.07 5.40 6.81
CA ILE A 56 -9.89 6.19 6.40
C ILE A 56 -9.20 6.86 7.60
N ASP A 57 -9.96 7.30 8.60
CA ASP A 57 -9.37 7.96 9.77
C ASP A 57 -8.51 6.97 10.58
N SER A 58 -8.94 5.71 10.67
CA SER A 58 -8.14 4.62 11.25
C SER A 58 -6.90 4.33 10.39
N ALA A 59 -7.02 4.27 9.06
CA ALA A 59 -5.87 4.06 8.17
C ALA A 59 -4.79 5.15 8.37
N ILE A 60 -5.21 6.41 8.50
CA ILE A 60 -4.32 7.54 8.79
C ILE A 60 -3.66 7.34 10.17
N PHE A 61 -4.46 7.07 11.20
CA PHE A 61 -3.95 6.89 12.57
C PHE A 61 -2.86 5.82 12.66
N TYR A 62 -3.10 4.63 12.10
CA TYR A 62 -2.11 3.54 12.15
C TYR A 62 -0.89 3.83 11.26
N SER A 63 -1.08 4.44 10.09
CA SER A 63 0.06 4.81 9.23
C SER A 63 0.93 5.90 9.85
N GLN A 64 0.36 6.89 10.56
CA GLN A 64 1.12 7.91 11.29
C GLN A 64 1.94 7.30 12.43
N LYS A 65 1.35 6.34 13.16
CA LYS A 65 2.05 5.62 14.21
C LYS A 65 3.22 4.79 13.65
N ALA A 66 3.01 4.11 12.52
CA ALA A 66 4.06 3.37 11.82
C ALA A 66 5.16 4.31 11.30
N LEU A 67 4.80 5.46 10.73
CA LEU A 67 5.74 6.48 10.25
C LEU A 67 6.64 7.02 11.38
N LEU A 68 6.05 7.35 12.53
CA LEU A 68 6.80 7.86 13.68
C LEU A 68 7.81 6.81 14.19
N LEU A 69 7.37 5.56 14.34
CA LEU A 69 8.22 4.48 14.86
C LEU A 69 9.32 4.08 13.86
N SER A 70 9.00 3.98 12.58
CA SER A 70 9.99 3.68 11.54
C SER A 70 11.05 4.77 11.44
N SER A 71 10.66 6.04 11.60
CA SER A 71 11.60 7.15 11.64
C SER A 71 12.52 7.11 12.86
N SER A 72 12.01 6.73 14.04
CA SER A 72 12.81 6.72 15.27
C SER A 72 13.86 5.62 15.31
N ILE A 73 13.63 4.48 14.64
CA ILE A 73 14.59 3.37 14.56
C ILE A 73 15.29 3.27 13.20
N GLN A 74 15.10 4.25 12.32
CA GLN A 74 15.67 4.29 10.97
C GLN A 74 15.32 3.05 10.11
N TYR A 75 14.10 2.52 10.27
CA TYR A 75 13.60 1.43 9.43
C TYR A 75 12.98 1.98 8.14
N ILE A 76 13.83 2.10 7.12
CA ILE A 76 13.52 2.82 5.88
C ILE A 76 12.35 2.19 5.11
N ASP A 77 12.30 0.86 4.97
CA ASP A 77 11.22 0.18 4.24
C ASP A 77 9.85 0.43 4.87
N GLY A 78 9.77 0.29 6.20
CA GLY A 78 8.55 0.58 6.96
C GLY A 78 8.12 2.04 6.83
N ARG A 79 9.07 2.97 6.82
CA ARG A 79 8.82 4.41 6.61
C ARG A 79 8.23 4.67 5.23
N LEU A 80 8.87 4.14 4.18
CA LEU A 80 8.39 4.30 2.81
C LEU A 80 6.96 3.76 2.65
N TYR A 81 6.69 2.59 3.22
CA TYR A 81 5.35 2.01 3.18
C TYR A 81 4.32 2.92 3.86
N SER A 82 4.62 3.44 5.06
CA SER A 82 3.73 4.35 5.79
C SER A 82 3.46 5.64 5.01
N LEU A 83 4.47 6.23 4.37
CA LEU A 83 4.32 7.43 3.54
C LEU A 83 3.35 7.18 2.38
N ASN A 84 3.49 6.07 1.66
CA ASN A 84 2.60 5.71 0.56
C ASN A 84 1.15 5.50 1.04
N LYS A 85 0.93 4.87 2.20
CA LYS A 85 -0.41 4.70 2.77
C LYS A 85 -1.03 6.03 3.20
N LEU A 86 -0.25 6.93 3.81
CA LEU A 86 -0.72 8.27 4.19
C LEU A 86 -1.10 9.10 2.97
N ALA A 87 -0.26 9.09 1.94
CA ALA A 87 -0.53 9.80 0.70
C ALA A 87 -1.87 9.34 0.10
N PHE A 88 -2.08 8.03 -0.03
CA PHE A 88 -3.34 7.49 -0.56
C PHE A 88 -4.55 7.77 0.35
N ALA A 89 -4.39 7.67 1.67
CA ALA A 89 -5.47 7.96 2.62
C ALA A 89 -5.89 9.44 2.57
N TYR A 90 -4.94 10.36 2.48
CA TYR A 90 -5.24 11.79 2.34
C TYR A 90 -5.82 12.14 0.97
N TYR A 91 -5.45 11.41 -0.08
CA TYR A 91 -6.11 11.53 -1.39
C TYR A 91 -7.60 11.21 -1.26
N ILE A 92 -7.97 10.11 -0.59
CA ILE A 92 -9.37 9.73 -0.34
C ILE A 92 -10.09 10.77 0.51
N LYS A 93 -9.41 11.39 1.49
CA LYS A 93 -9.95 12.49 2.30
C LYS A 93 -10.05 13.81 1.54
N ASN A 94 -9.67 13.85 0.26
CA ASN A 94 -9.63 15.04 -0.56
C ASN A 94 -8.68 16.14 -0.02
N ASN A 95 -7.67 15.78 0.79
CA ASN A 95 -6.65 16.72 1.26
C ASN A 95 -5.46 16.72 0.30
N GLU A 96 -5.48 17.64 -0.66
CA GLU A 96 -4.46 17.73 -1.71
C GLU A 96 -3.07 18.03 -1.17
N GLU A 97 -2.95 18.96 -0.22
CA GLU A 97 -1.69 19.40 0.36
C GLU A 97 -0.92 18.22 0.97
N LYS A 98 -1.57 17.49 1.88
CA LYS A 98 -0.96 16.31 2.54
C LYS A 98 -0.71 15.17 1.57
N THR A 99 -1.58 14.99 0.57
CA THR A 99 -1.35 13.98 -0.47
C THR A 99 -0.04 14.27 -1.21
N ARG A 100 0.17 15.53 -1.62
CA ARG A 100 1.39 15.95 -2.33
C ARG A 100 2.62 15.86 -1.44
N GLU A 101 2.51 16.26 -0.17
CA GLU A 101 3.58 16.16 0.82
C GLU A 101 4.08 14.72 0.95
N TYR A 102 3.22 13.80 1.37
CA TYR A 102 3.62 12.41 1.60
C TYR A 102 4.02 11.68 0.32
N ALA A 103 3.35 11.94 -0.82
CA ALA A 103 3.71 11.31 -2.08
C ALA A 103 5.09 11.78 -2.58
N LYS A 104 5.43 13.06 -2.41
CA LYS A 104 6.77 13.56 -2.76
C LYS A 104 7.83 13.01 -1.83
N GLU A 105 7.57 12.96 -0.52
CA GLU A 105 8.52 12.37 0.43
C GLU A 105 8.76 10.89 0.12
N ALA A 106 7.71 10.11 -0.19
CA ALA A 106 7.84 8.72 -0.62
C ALA A 106 8.64 8.60 -1.93
N LEU A 107 8.42 9.50 -2.89
CA LEU A 107 9.15 9.49 -4.16
C LEU A 107 10.64 9.76 -3.97
N GLU A 108 11.01 10.76 -3.16
CA GLU A 108 12.42 11.06 -2.89
C GLU A 108 13.09 9.92 -2.12
N LEU A 109 12.45 9.39 -1.08
CA LEU A 109 12.99 8.24 -0.34
C LEU A 109 13.16 7.01 -1.25
N SER A 110 12.20 6.78 -2.16
CA SER A 110 12.31 5.69 -3.13
C SER A 110 13.44 5.89 -4.13
N ARG A 111 13.81 7.14 -4.44
CA ARG A 111 14.99 7.44 -5.27
C ARG A 111 16.29 7.15 -4.53
N GLU A 112 16.40 7.56 -3.28
CA GLU A 112 17.57 7.29 -2.44
C GLU A 112 17.83 5.78 -2.28
N MET A 113 16.76 4.97 -2.24
CA MET A 113 16.83 3.52 -2.12
C MET A 113 16.93 2.75 -3.43
N ASP A 114 16.85 3.44 -4.58
CA ASP A 114 16.61 2.81 -5.88
C ASP A 114 15.40 1.86 -5.94
N ASN A 115 14.38 2.15 -5.13
CA ASN A 115 13.16 1.35 -5.04
C ASN A 115 12.15 1.73 -6.15
N ASN A 116 12.16 0.97 -7.24
CA ASN A 116 11.26 1.20 -8.37
C ASN A 116 9.77 1.02 -8.01
N LEU A 117 9.44 0.09 -7.10
CA LEU A 117 8.05 -0.09 -6.66
C LEU A 117 7.53 1.15 -5.92
N GLY A 118 8.34 1.71 -5.02
CA GLY A 118 8.01 2.94 -4.30
C GLY A 118 7.87 4.16 -5.23
N LYS A 119 8.77 4.29 -6.21
CA LYS A 119 8.68 5.32 -7.26
C LYS A 119 7.36 5.20 -8.03
N ALA A 120 6.98 3.98 -8.42
CA ALA A 120 5.72 3.72 -9.14
C ALA A 120 4.49 4.14 -8.33
N GLN A 121 4.41 3.70 -7.08
CA GLN A 121 3.29 4.01 -6.18
C GLN A 121 3.13 5.51 -5.96
N ALA A 122 4.24 6.22 -5.67
CA ALA A 122 4.23 7.66 -5.47
C ALA A 122 3.82 8.43 -6.75
N CYS A 123 4.34 8.02 -7.92
CA CYS A 123 3.94 8.62 -9.20
C CYS A 123 2.45 8.39 -9.51
N ASN A 124 1.90 7.21 -9.23
CA ASN A 124 0.47 6.96 -9.38
C ASN A 124 -0.36 7.92 -8.51
N ILE A 125 0.04 8.16 -7.25
CA ILE A 125 -0.67 9.07 -6.35
C ILE A 125 -0.56 10.52 -6.82
N LEU A 126 0.61 10.97 -7.28
CA LEU A 126 0.78 12.31 -7.84
C LEU A 126 -0.08 12.49 -9.11
N GLY A 127 -0.15 11.48 -9.97
CA GLY A 127 -1.02 11.48 -11.15
C GLY A 127 -2.49 11.61 -10.80
N LEU A 128 -2.96 10.94 -9.74
CA LEU A 128 -4.34 11.07 -9.25
C LEU A 128 -4.69 12.49 -8.83
N ILE A 129 -3.73 13.23 -8.25
CA ILE A 129 -3.94 14.63 -7.89
C ILE A 129 -4.06 15.50 -9.14
N GLU A 130 -3.14 15.37 -10.10
CA GLU A 130 -3.17 16.13 -11.34
C GLU A 130 -4.45 15.85 -12.14
N TRP A 131 -4.90 14.60 -12.15
CA TRP A 131 -6.18 14.19 -12.71
C TRP A 131 -7.35 14.95 -12.07
N LYS A 132 -7.39 14.98 -10.73
CA LYS A 132 -8.48 15.58 -9.97
C LYS A 132 -8.61 17.09 -10.20
N ILE A 133 -7.49 17.79 -10.41
CA ILE A 133 -7.49 19.23 -10.72
C ILE A 133 -7.64 19.54 -12.22
N GLY A 134 -7.84 18.52 -13.05
CA GLY A 134 -8.03 18.66 -14.50
C GLY A 134 -6.75 18.85 -15.31
N ALA A 135 -5.57 18.71 -14.70
CA ALA A 135 -4.27 18.79 -15.37
C ALA A 135 -3.94 17.47 -16.09
N TYR A 136 -4.82 17.04 -17.01
CA TYR A 136 -4.75 15.72 -17.66
C TYR A 136 -3.41 15.40 -18.34
N PRO A 137 -2.74 16.31 -19.08
CA PRO A 137 -1.42 16.01 -19.66
C PRO A 137 -0.37 15.66 -18.61
N LYS A 138 -0.42 16.33 -17.45
CA LYS A 138 0.50 16.09 -16.34
C LYS A 138 0.16 14.81 -15.59
N ALA A 139 -1.13 14.46 -15.50
CA ALA A 139 -1.56 13.16 -14.99
C ALA A 139 -1.00 12.02 -15.86
N VAL A 140 -1.08 12.15 -17.19
CA VAL A 140 -0.48 11.17 -18.13
C VAL A 140 1.02 11.02 -17.91
N ASP A 141 1.76 12.12 -17.80
CA ASP A 141 3.22 12.08 -17.52
C ASP A 141 3.54 11.28 -16.24
N TYR A 142 2.80 11.53 -15.16
CA TYR A 142 2.99 10.76 -13.92
C TYR A 142 2.60 9.29 -14.06
N TYR A 143 1.49 8.97 -14.73
CA TYR A 143 1.07 7.57 -14.89
C TYR A 143 1.99 6.78 -15.82
N LEU A 144 2.58 7.40 -16.85
CA LEU A 144 3.60 6.78 -17.69
C LEU A 144 4.87 6.48 -16.89
N LYS A 145 5.36 7.46 -16.11
CA LYS A 145 6.48 7.22 -15.19
C LYS A 145 6.19 6.10 -14.21
N ALA A 146 4.97 6.07 -13.66
CA ALA A 146 4.56 5.00 -12.76
C ALA A 146 4.55 3.63 -13.45
N LEU A 147 4.08 3.55 -14.70
CA LEU A 147 4.10 2.34 -15.51
C LEU A 147 5.53 1.86 -15.79
N ASP A 148 6.44 2.77 -16.15
CA ASP A 148 7.84 2.45 -16.41
C ASP A 148 8.50 1.86 -15.15
N PHE A 149 8.34 2.53 -14.00
CA PHE A 149 8.86 2.05 -12.72
C PHE A 149 8.21 0.73 -12.27
N ALA A 150 6.90 0.57 -12.47
CA ALA A 150 6.21 -0.67 -12.13
C ALA A 150 6.68 -1.85 -13.00
N THR A 151 7.01 -1.57 -14.27
CA THR A 151 7.60 -2.54 -15.19
C THR A 151 9.01 -2.94 -14.75
N LEU A 152 9.85 -1.97 -14.38
CA LEU A 152 11.18 -2.23 -13.82
C LEU A 152 11.14 -3.00 -12.49
N ALA A 153 10.08 -2.83 -11.70
CA ALA A 153 9.84 -3.56 -10.46
C ALA A 153 9.14 -4.91 -10.67
N GLU A 154 8.81 -5.27 -11.92
CA GLU A 154 8.02 -6.46 -12.30
C GLU A 154 6.69 -6.58 -11.53
N ASN A 155 6.13 -5.46 -11.07
CA ASN A 155 4.94 -5.46 -10.22
C ASN A 155 3.66 -5.36 -11.06
N LYS A 156 3.05 -6.52 -11.33
CA LYS A 156 1.83 -6.62 -12.14
C LYS A 156 0.64 -5.81 -11.60
N VAL A 157 0.55 -5.62 -10.28
CA VAL A 157 -0.54 -4.85 -9.66
C VAL A 157 -0.39 -3.37 -9.98
N GLU A 158 0.80 -2.80 -9.82
CA GLU A 158 1.05 -1.39 -10.14
C GLU A 158 1.03 -1.14 -11.65
N ILE A 159 1.49 -2.08 -12.48
CA ILE A 159 1.33 -2.01 -13.95
C ILE A 159 -0.15 -1.90 -14.32
N ALA A 160 -1.02 -2.75 -13.74
CA ALA A 160 -2.45 -2.72 -14.02
C ALA A 160 -3.09 -1.40 -13.56
N LYS A 161 -2.72 -0.90 -12.38
CA LYS A 161 -3.21 0.40 -11.88
C LYS A 161 -2.83 1.56 -12.78
N SER A 162 -1.55 1.66 -13.18
CA SER A 162 -1.09 2.74 -14.05
C SER A 162 -1.78 2.72 -15.41
N ASN A 163 -1.94 1.54 -16.02
CA ASN A 163 -2.70 1.39 -17.26
C ASN A 163 -4.17 1.78 -17.09
N ASN A 164 -4.82 1.36 -16.01
CA ASN A 164 -6.19 1.75 -15.73
C ASN A 164 -6.34 3.28 -15.59
N TYR A 165 -5.41 3.94 -14.90
CA TYR A 165 -5.43 5.40 -14.79
C TYR A 165 -5.18 6.10 -16.13
N LEU A 166 -4.26 5.61 -16.96
CA LEU A 166 -4.06 6.10 -18.32
C LEU A 166 -5.31 5.96 -19.17
N GLY A 167 -5.94 4.79 -19.17
CA GLY A 167 -7.18 4.52 -19.90
C GLY A 167 -8.30 5.49 -19.49
N LEU A 168 -8.49 5.70 -18.18
CA LEU A 168 -9.44 6.68 -17.67
C LEU A 168 -9.16 8.10 -18.19
N VAL A 169 -7.88 8.49 -18.27
CA VAL A 169 -7.51 9.82 -18.77
C VAL A 169 -7.79 9.96 -20.26
N TYR A 170 -7.40 8.97 -21.04
CA TYR A 170 -7.62 8.98 -22.48
C TYR A 170 -9.10 8.94 -22.84
N TRP A 171 -9.89 8.12 -22.14
CA TRP A 171 -11.33 8.10 -22.29
C TRP A 171 -11.96 9.48 -22.03
N LYS A 172 -11.59 10.12 -20.91
CA LYS A 172 -12.14 11.43 -20.51
C LYS A 172 -11.74 12.57 -21.43
N THR A 173 -10.56 12.48 -22.04
CA THR A 173 -10.04 13.49 -22.97
C THR A 173 -10.41 13.22 -24.43
N GLY A 174 -11.17 12.16 -24.71
CA GLY A 174 -11.65 11.80 -26.05
C GLY A 174 -10.60 11.09 -26.92
N ASN A 175 -9.47 10.65 -26.34
CA ASN A 175 -8.45 9.88 -27.04
C ASN A 175 -8.75 8.37 -26.98
N TYR A 176 -9.90 7.98 -27.52
CA TYR A 176 -10.38 6.60 -27.45
C TYR A 176 -9.41 5.54 -28.00
N PRO A 177 -8.63 5.79 -29.07
CA PRO A 177 -7.66 4.79 -29.55
C PRO A 177 -6.57 4.43 -28.54
N LYS A 178 -6.30 5.29 -27.55
CA LYS A 178 -5.32 5.03 -26.48
C LYS A 178 -5.97 4.59 -25.17
N SER A 179 -7.30 4.66 -25.06
CA SER A 179 -8.05 4.29 -23.87
C SER A 179 -8.12 2.78 -23.68
#